data_AF-A0A9R1UL03-F1
#
_entry.id   AF-A0A9R1UL03-F1
#
_cell.length_a   1.000
_cell.length_b   1.000
_cell.length_c   1.000
_cell.angle_alpha   90.00
_cell.angle_beta   90.00
_cell.angle_gamma   90.00
#
_symmetry.space_group_name_H-M   'P 1'
#
loop_
_entity.id
_entity.type
_entity.pdbx_description
1 polymer ?
#
loop_
_entity_poly.entity_id
_entity_poly.type
_entity_poly.pdbx_seq_one_letter_code
_entity_poly.pdbx_strand_id
1 'polypeptide(L)'
;MIAKYKTSRPCMRGIASNTNRFTILHRYAYGSDTMCLSKLRLNRRCFAKLCCMLETLGGLKITTYMNVDEQVSILLHMITHNLKNRVLTCHLHRSGKIISRLVTQVCHAVIRLHPSLLNKPEPITEDSTDQRWKCFKNYLRDLDGMHTNCLVSFEDKPRYRKRKMI
;
A
#
# COMPACT_ATOMS: atom_id res chain seq x y z
N MET A 1 -5.46 55.94 -22.93
CA MET A 1 -6.47 54.88 -22.72
C MET A 1 -5.76 53.63 -22.22
N ILE A 2 -6.00 53.20 -20.97
CA ILE A 2 -5.45 51.94 -20.44
C ILE A 2 -6.59 50.94 -20.31
N ALA A 3 -6.57 49.89 -21.13
CA ALA A 3 -7.56 48.83 -21.14
C ALA A 3 -7.47 48.00 -19.84
N LYS A 4 -8.55 47.98 -19.05
CA LYS A 4 -8.69 47.10 -17.89
C LYS A 4 -9.06 45.69 -18.38
N TYR A 5 -8.11 44.77 -18.35
CA TYR A 5 -8.41 43.34 -18.53
C TYR A 5 -9.20 42.83 -17.32
N LYS A 6 -10.49 42.61 -17.53
CA LYS A 6 -11.39 41.96 -16.56
C LYS A 6 -11.08 40.47 -16.57
N THR A 7 -10.14 40.02 -15.72
CA THR A 7 -9.89 38.59 -15.52
C THR A 7 -11.04 37.98 -14.74
N SER A 8 -12.02 37.44 -15.45
CA SER A 8 -13.03 36.56 -14.87
C SER A 8 -12.32 35.33 -14.30
N ARG A 9 -12.12 35.32 -12.98
CA ARG A 9 -11.65 34.12 -12.25
C ARG A 9 -12.67 33.01 -12.48
N PRO A 10 -12.30 31.84 -13.01
CA PRO A 10 -13.20 30.71 -13.02
C PRO A 10 -13.49 30.33 -11.56
N CYS A 11 -14.73 30.53 -11.13
CA CYS A 11 -15.23 30.03 -9.86
C CYS A 11 -15.26 28.50 -9.95
N MET A 12 -14.21 27.83 -9.47
CA MET A 12 -14.24 26.40 -9.23
C MET A 12 -15.19 26.14 -8.05
N ARG A 13 -16.48 25.93 -8.36
CA ARG A 13 -17.46 25.40 -7.40
C ARG A 13 -17.12 23.94 -7.11
N GLY A 14 -16.25 23.73 -6.13
CA GLY A 14 -15.97 22.41 -5.56
C GLY A 14 -16.87 22.13 -4.37
N ILE A 15 -18.18 21.97 -4.57
CA ILE A 15 -19.01 21.31 -3.54
C ILE A 15 -18.99 19.82 -3.85
N ALA A 16 -17.92 19.15 -3.42
CA ALA A 16 -17.84 17.69 -3.50
C ALA A 16 -18.66 17.09 -2.35
N SER A 17 -19.92 16.76 -2.63
CA SER A 17 -20.80 15.99 -1.73
C SER A 17 -20.20 14.60 -1.45
N ASN A 18 -20.48 14.03 -0.28
CA ASN A 18 -20.02 12.67 0.09
C ASN A 18 -20.48 11.60 -0.93
N THR A 19 -21.63 11.80 -1.57
CA THR A 19 -22.20 10.95 -2.63
C THR A 19 -21.27 10.75 -3.83
N ASN A 20 -20.42 11.74 -4.14
CA ASN A 20 -19.44 11.64 -5.23
C ASN A 20 -18.20 10.79 -4.88
N ARG A 21 -17.91 10.55 -3.59
CA ARG A 21 -16.70 9.80 -3.19
C ARG A 21 -16.93 8.30 -3.19
N PHE A 22 -18.04 7.88 -2.58
CA PHE A 22 -18.46 6.49 -2.57
C PHE A 22 -18.54 5.97 -4.01
N THR A 23 -19.16 6.74 -4.91
CA THR A 23 -19.29 6.38 -6.33
C THR A 23 -17.94 6.27 -7.04
N ILE A 24 -16.95 7.11 -6.72
CA ILE A 24 -15.59 7.02 -7.30
C ILE A 24 -14.85 5.79 -6.77
N LEU A 25 -14.82 5.56 -5.45
CA LEU A 25 -14.11 4.42 -4.86
C LEU A 25 -14.76 3.09 -5.24
N HIS A 26 -16.09 3.04 -5.25
CA HIS A 26 -16.84 1.90 -5.75
C HIS A 26 -16.53 1.64 -7.24
N ARG A 27 -16.41 2.68 -8.06
CA ARG A 27 -16.01 2.54 -9.47
C ARG A 27 -14.58 2.01 -9.61
N TYR A 28 -13.65 2.41 -8.73
CA TYR A 28 -12.29 1.86 -8.72
C TYR A 28 -12.30 0.36 -8.40
N ALA A 29 -13.07 -0.05 -7.40
CA ALA A 29 -13.10 -1.42 -6.93
C ALA A 29 -13.95 -2.37 -7.79
N TYR A 30 -15.09 -1.92 -8.31
CA TYR A 30 -16.11 -2.78 -8.91
C TYR A 30 -16.51 -2.41 -10.34
N GLY A 31 -16.06 -1.27 -10.87
CA GLY A 31 -16.46 -0.78 -12.20
C GLY A 31 -16.03 -1.71 -13.35
N SER A 32 -14.80 -2.20 -13.33
CA SER A 32 -14.29 -3.22 -14.25
C SER A 32 -12.98 -3.81 -13.73
N ASP A 33 -12.56 -4.97 -14.23
CA ASP A 33 -11.26 -5.54 -13.86
C ASP A 33 -10.09 -4.65 -14.33
N THR A 34 -10.22 -4.01 -15.50
CA THR A 34 -9.24 -3.04 -16.00
C THR A 34 -9.08 -1.86 -15.07
N MET A 35 -10.17 -1.37 -14.47
CA MET A 35 -10.13 -0.22 -13.57
C MET A 35 -9.61 -0.60 -12.19
N CYS A 36 -10.03 -1.75 -11.66
CA CYS A 36 -9.51 -2.30 -10.42
C CYS A 36 -8.00 -2.55 -10.52
N LEU A 37 -7.52 -3.10 -11.64
CA LEU A 37 -6.09 -3.28 -11.88
C LEU A 37 -5.35 -1.95 -12.01
N SER A 38 -5.91 -0.99 -12.77
CA SER A 38 -5.28 0.31 -12.98
C SER A 38 -5.16 1.12 -11.68
N LYS A 39 -6.19 1.07 -10.82
CA LYS A 39 -6.31 1.93 -9.65
C LYS A 39 -5.84 1.29 -8.35
N LEU A 40 -5.97 -0.04 -8.22
CA LEU A 40 -5.73 -0.80 -6.98
C LEU A 40 -4.73 -1.96 -7.17
N ARG A 41 -4.28 -2.23 -8.41
CA ARG A 41 -3.37 -3.37 -8.76
C ARG A 41 -3.92 -4.75 -8.41
N LEU A 42 -5.23 -4.88 -8.24
CA LEU A 42 -5.93 -6.13 -7.99
C LEU A 42 -7.02 -6.36 -9.03
N ASN A 43 -7.37 -7.62 -9.27
CA ASN A 43 -8.63 -7.97 -9.95
C ASN A 43 -9.81 -7.80 -8.97
N ARG A 44 -11.04 -7.61 -9.48
CA ARG A 44 -12.22 -7.40 -8.62
C ARG A 44 -12.47 -8.55 -7.65
N ARG A 45 -12.28 -9.79 -8.12
CA ARG A 45 -12.40 -11.00 -7.28
C ARG A 45 -11.39 -11.00 -6.14
N CYS A 46 -10.14 -10.65 -6.43
CA CYS A 46 -9.08 -10.58 -5.41
C CYS A 46 -9.35 -9.46 -4.40
N PHE A 47 -9.83 -8.32 -4.88
CA PHE A 47 -10.21 -7.19 -4.02
C PHE A 47 -11.35 -7.56 -3.07
N ALA A 48 -12.43 -8.16 -3.57
CA ALA A 48 -13.55 -8.59 -2.73
C ALA A 48 -13.12 -9.65 -1.70
N LYS A 49 -12.29 -10.60 -2.10
CA LYS A 49 -11.73 -11.61 -1.19
C LYS A 49 -10.87 -10.96 -0.10
N LEU A 50 -10.02 -9.99 -0.46
CA LEU A 50 -9.19 -9.25 0.49
C LEU A 50 -10.05 -8.50 1.51
N CYS A 51 -11.09 -7.80 1.06
CA CYS A 51 -11.99 -7.06 1.97
C CYS A 51 -12.69 -8.00 2.96
N CYS A 52 -13.20 -9.13 2.47
CA CYS A 52 -13.80 -10.17 3.31
C CYS A 52 -12.79 -10.73 4.34
N MET A 53 -11.55 -11.01 3.95
CA MET A 53 -10.51 -11.49 4.87
C MET A 53 -10.11 -10.45 5.91
N LEU A 54 -10.03 -9.17 5.52
CA LEU A 54 -9.69 -8.08 6.44
C LEU A 54 -10.81 -7.83 7.44
N GLU A 55 -12.07 -7.99 7.05
CA GLU A 55 -13.21 -7.89 7.95
C GLU A 55 -13.29 -9.07 8.92
N THR A 56 -13.22 -10.30 8.40
CA THR A 56 -13.42 -11.54 9.18
C THR A 56 -12.22 -11.89 10.06
N LEU A 57 -11.02 -11.90 9.48
CA LEU A 57 -9.78 -12.34 10.16
C LEU A 57 -8.97 -11.15 10.68
N GLY A 58 -8.89 -10.08 9.88
CA GLY A 58 -8.18 -8.84 10.26
C GLY A 58 -8.94 -7.99 11.28
N GLY A 59 -10.24 -8.25 11.48
CA GLY A 59 -11.13 -7.51 12.38
C GLY A 59 -11.32 -6.03 12.03
N LEU A 60 -11.15 -5.68 10.74
CA LEU A 60 -11.42 -4.35 10.23
C LEU A 60 -12.93 -4.09 10.29
N LYS A 61 -13.34 -2.97 10.88
CA LYS A 61 -14.75 -2.62 11.05
C LYS A 61 -15.13 -1.44 10.16
N ILE A 62 -16.41 -1.40 9.81
CA ILE A 62 -17.03 -0.20 9.26
C ILE A 62 -16.85 0.97 10.24
N THR A 63 -16.60 2.17 9.69
CA THR A 63 -16.58 3.42 10.46
C THR A 63 -17.85 4.20 10.17
N THR A 64 -18.15 5.22 10.99
CA THR A 64 -19.34 6.07 10.81
C THR A 64 -19.46 6.71 9.42
N TYR A 65 -18.36 6.78 8.67
CA TYR A 65 -18.31 7.48 7.39
C TYR A 65 -17.78 6.64 6.22
N MET A 66 -17.25 5.42 6.47
CA MET A 66 -16.65 4.60 5.42
C MET A 66 -16.81 3.10 5.67
N ASN A 67 -17.22 2.40 4.61
CA ASN A 67 -17.30 0.94 4.56
C ASN A 67 -15.90 0.32 4.50
N VAL A 68 -15.79 -0.98 4.80
CA VAL A 68 -14.52 -1.72 4.73
C VAL A 68 -13.89 -1.59 3.34
N ASP A 69 -14.67 -1.80 2.28
CA ASP A 69 -14.20 -1.70 0.90
C ASP A 69 -13.63 -0.32 0.57
N GLU A 70 -14.25 0.75 1.06
CA GLU A 70 -13.75 2.11 0.83
C GLU A 70 -12.41 2.34 1.53
N GLN A 71 -12.28 1.88 2.78
CA GLN A 71 -11.04 2.01 3.54
C GLN A 71 -9.89 1.26 2.87
N VAL A 72 -10.16 0.02 2.42
CA VAL A 72 -9.19 -0.82 1.71
C VAL A 72 -8.85 -0.21 0.35
N SER A 73 -9.85 0.30 -0.39
CA SER A 73 -9.65 0.97 -1.68
C SER A 73 -8.76 2.21 -1.53
N ILE A 74 -8.96 3.02 -0.50
CA ILE A 74 -8.13 4.21 -0.24
C ILE A 74 -6.67 3.82 0.03
N LEU A 75 -6.44 2.81 0.88
CA LEU A 75 -5.08 2.32 1.16
C LEU A 75 -4.41 1.81 -0.11
N LEU A 76 -5.08 0.93 -0.85
CA LEU A 76 -4.55 0.34 -2.08
C LEU A 76 -4.26 1.41 -3.14
N HIS A 77 -5.15 2.39 -3.29
CA HIS A 77 -4.95 3.50 -4.21
C HIS A 77 -3.77 4.39 -3.79
N MET A 78 -3.62 4.63 -2.48
CA MET A 78 -2.49 5.38 -1.92
C MET A 78 -1.16 4.71 -2.24
N ILE A 79 -1.02 3.41 -1.93
CA ILE A 79 0.25 2.68 -2.14
C ILE A 79 0.53 2.46 -3.63
N THR A 80 -0.50 2.18 -4.43
CA THR A 80 -0.37 1.90 -5.87
C THR A 80 0.18 3.09 -6.63
N HIS A 81 -0.26 4.30 -6.28
CA HIS A 81 0.12 5.53 -6.97
C HIS A 81 1.05 6.42 -6.14
N ASN A 82 1.59 5.90 -5.04
CA ASN A 82 2.46 6.63 -4.12
C ASN A 82 1.89 8.01 -3.71
N LEU A 83 0.59 8.04 -3.40
CA LEU A 83 -0.11 9.28 -3.08
C LEU A 83 0.25 9.75 -1.67
N LYS A 84 0.55 11.05 -1.55
CA LYS A 84 0.76 11.69 -0.24
C LYS A 84 -0.58 11.95 0.45
N ASN A 85 -0.59 11.93 1.77
CA ASN A 85 -1.78 12.22 2.59
C ASN A 85 -2.45 13.56 2.22
N ARG A 86 -1.65 14.59 1.88
CA ARG A 86 -2.16 15.90 1.41
C ARG A 86 -3.02 15.79 0.14
N VAL A 87 -2.64 14.92 -0.79
CA VAL A 87 -3.36 14.72 -2.06
C VAL A 87 -4.72 14.06 -1.78
N LEU A 88 -4.74 13.04 -0.93
CA LEU A 88 -5.98 12.39 -0.52
C LEU A 88 -6.87 13.28 0.33
N THR A 89 -6.29 14.18 1.14
CA THR A 89 -7.05 15.20 1.88
C THR A 89 -7.85 16.06 0.91
N CYS A 90 -7.25 16.47 -0.21
CA CYS A 90 -7.94 17.22 -1.25
C CYS A 90 -8.99 16.38 -2.00
N HIS A 91 -8.69 15.14 -2.38
CA HIS A 91 -9.64 14.30 -3.13
C HIS A 91 -10.83 13.87 -2.26
N LEU A 92 -10.55 13.41 -1.04
CA LEU A 92 -11.56 12.88 -0.12
C LEU A 92 -12.20 13.97 0.74
N HIS A 93 -11.71 15.21 0.69
CA HIS A 93 -12.16 16.33 1.53
C HIS A 93 -12.31 15.93 3.00
N ARG A 94 -11.38 15.09 3.47
CA ARG A 94 -11.26 14.65 4.86
C ARG A 94 -9.95 15.17 5.39
N SER A 95 -9.90 15.47 6.69
CA SER A 95 -8.65 15.89 7.30
C SER A 95 -7.59 14.78 7.16
N GLY A 96 -6.34 15.18 6.99
CA GLY A 96 -5.22 14.22 6.93
C GLY A 96 -5.12 13.35 8.18
N LYS A 97 -5.63 13.82 9.33
CA LYS A 97 -5.76 13.04 10.56
C LYS A 97 -6.73 11.85 10.40
N ILE A 98 -7.86 12.04 9.73
CA ILE A 98 -8.82 10.97 9.44
C ILE A 98 -8.18 9.95 8.49
N ILE A 99 -7.57 10.41 7.40
CA ILE A 99 -6.91 9.53 6.43
C ILE A 99 -5.79 8.70 7.08
N SER A 100 -4.97 9.34 7.92
CA SER A 100 -3.91 8.64 8.65
C SER A 100 -4.49 7.55 9.56
N ARG A 101 -5.54 7.86 10.34
CA ARG A 101 -6.21 6.87 11.21
C ARG A 101 -6.74 5.68 10.42
N LEU A 102 -7.38 5.92 9.29
CA LEU A 102 -7.90 4.86 8.42
C LEU A 102 -6.78 3.97 7.90
N VAL A 103 -5.71 4.57 7.37
CA VAL A 103 -4.54 3.82 6.89
C VAL A 103 -3.94 2.97 8.00
N THR A 104 -3.77 3.54 9.20
CA THR A 104 -3.27 2.78 10.35
C THR A 104 -4.18 1.60 10.71
N GLN A 105 -5.50 1.80 10.73
CA GLN A 105 -6.46 0.73 11.03
C GLN A 105 -6.41 -0.40 10.01
N VAL A 106 -6.37 -0.08 8.71
CA VAL A 106 -6.26 -1.09 7.65
C VAL A 106 -4.90 -1.79 7.73
N CYS A 107 -3.80 -1.07 7.95
CA CYS A 107 -2.48 -1.69 8.14
C CYS A 107 -2.44 -2.64 9.34
N HIS A 108 -3.06 -2.29 10.47
CA HIS A 108 -3.17 -3.20 11.61
C HIS A 108 -3.96 -4.46 11.26
N ALA A 109 -5.07 -4.33 10.53
CA ALA A 109 -5.85 -5.48 10.05
C ALA A 109 -5.02 -6.38 9.11
N VAL A 110 -4.20 -5.78 8.23
CA VAL A 110 -3.28 -6.51 7.35
C VAL A 110 -2.21 -7.25 8.15
N ILE A 111 -1.61 -6.61 9.17
CA ILE A 111 -0.61 -7.26 10.04
C ILE A 111 -1.23 -8.44 10.79
N ARG A 112 -2.46 -8.31 11.27
CA ARG A 112 -3.20 -9.43 11.91
C ARG A 112 -3.49 -10.57 10.94
N LEU A 113 -3.61 -10.28 9.65
CA LEU A 113 -3.84 -11.26 8.59
C LEU A 113 -2.54 -11.98 8.16
N HIS A 114 -1.37 -11.43 8.48
CA HIS A 114 -0.06 -11.97 8.11
C HIS A 114 0.10 -13.47 8.45
N PRO A 115 -0.24 -13.97 9.66
CA PRO A 115 -0.05 -15.39 10.00
C PRO A 115 -0.92 -16.34 9.17
N SER A 116 -2.04 -15.86 8.63
CA SER A 116 -2.96 -16.66 7.82
C SER A 116 -2.62 -16.63 6.32
N LEU A 117 -1.94 -15.58 5.85
CA LEU A 117 -1.57 -15.41 4.45
C LEU A 117 -0.14 -15.84 4.12
N LEU A 118 0.76 -15.70 5.08
CA LEU A 118 2.17 -15.97 4.89
C LEU A 118 2.55 -17.16 5.76
N ASN A 119 3.09 -18.18 5.09
CA ASN A 119 3.70 -19.31 5.78
C ASN A 119 4.78 -18.76 6.71
N LYS A 120 4.88 -19.36 7.91
CA LYS A 120 6.07 -19.11 8.74
C LYS A 120 7.28 -19.50 7.90
N PRO A 121 8.25 -18.59 7.71
CA PRO A 121 9.45 -18.94 6.98
C PRO A 121 10.14 -20.08 7.74
N GLU A 122 10.23 -21.24 7.12
CA GLU A 122 11.04 -22.33 7.65
C GLU A 122 12.51 -21.93 7.53
N PRO A 123 13.31 -22.08 8.59
CA PRO A 123 14.73 -21.82 8.51
C PRO A 123 15.35 -22.73 7.46
N ILE A 124 16.08 -22.14 6.51
CA ILE A 124 16.83 -22.91 5.51
C ILE A 124 17.90 -23.70 6.25
N THR A 125 17.74 -25.02 6.30
CA THR A 125 18.70 -25.94 6.94
C THR A 125 20.04 -25.89 6.23
N GLU A 126 21.14 -26.10 6.97
CA GLU A 126 22.51 -26.05 6.44
C GLU A 126 22.72 -27.03 5.25
N ASP A 127 21.96 -28.13 5.25
CA ASP A 127 21.97 -29.19 4.25
C ASP A 127 21.02 -28.97 3.05
N SER A 128 20.41 -27.78 2.93
CA SER A 128 19.54 -27.50 1.78
C SER A 128 20.29 -27.65 0.46
N THR A 129 19.84 -28.61 -0.36
CA THR A 129 20.37 -28.93 -1.69
C THR A 129 19.86 -27.98 -2.78
N ASP A 130 18.93 -27.08 -2.44
CA ASP A 130 18.36 -26.14 -3.40
C ASP A 130 19.38 -25.03 -3.76
N GLN A 131 19.83 -25.07 -5.02
CA GLN A 131 20.78 -24.12 -5.60
C GLN A 131 20.33 -22.66 -5.40
N ARG A 132 19.01 -22.40 -5.39
CA ARG A 132 18.43 -21.05 -5.27
C ARG A 132 18.61 -20.46 -3.87
N TRP A 133 18.67 -21.30 -2.84
CA TRP A 133 18.75 -20.89 -1.43
C TRP A 133 20.13 -21.10 -0.82
N LYS A 134 21.07 -21.66 -1.59
CA LYS A 134 22.44 -21.95 -1.17
C LYS A 134 23.20 -20.72 -0.65
N CYS A 135 22.90 -19.52 -1.16
CA CYS A 135 23.52 -18.26 -0.70
C CYS A 135 22.88 -17.66 0.57
N PHE A 136 21.74 -18.20 1.02
CA PHE A 136 21.01 -17.74 2.20
C PHE A 136 21.22 -18.65 3.43
N LYS A 137 22.15 -19.60 3.34
CA LYS A 137 22.57 -20.43 4.48
C LYS A 137 22.94 -19.55 5.67
N ASN A 138 22.33 -19.82 6.82
CA ASN A 138 22.53 -19.09 8.09
C ASN A 138 22.08 -17.61 8.12
N TYR A 139 21.50 -17.05 7.05
CA TYR A 139 21.05 -15.64 7.04
C TYR A 139 19.64 -15.41 7.60
N LEU A 140 18.78 -16.43 7.64
CA LEU A 140 17.42 -16.29 8.19
C LEU A 140 17.37 -16.25 9.71
N ARG A 141 18.45 -16.67 10.38
CA ARG A 141 18.53 -16.68 11.85
C ARG A 141 18.85 -15.29 12.44
N ASP A 142 19.23 -14.32 11.61
CA ASP A 142 19.76 -13.00 12.02
C ASP A 142 18.92 -11.79 11.59
N LEU A 143 17.65 -12.01 11.22
CA LEU A 143 16.77 -10.91 10.78
C LEU A 143 16.36 -9.94 11.91
N ASP A 144 16.69 -10.26 13.17
CA ASP A 144 16.40 -9.43 14.37
C ASP A 144 17.41 -8.28 14.59
N GLY A 145 18.18 -7.89 13.58
CA GLY A 145 18.85 -6.59 13.57
C GLY A 145 20.32 -6.58 14.02
N MET A 146 20.99 -7.73 14.07
CA MET A 146 22.46 -7.72 14.01
C MET A 146 22.91 -7.68 12.55
N HIS A 147 23.74 -6.69 12.22
CA HIS A 147 24.49 -6.67 10.97
C HIS A 147 25.35 -7.94 10.90
N THR A 148 24.86 -8.99 10.24
CA THR A 148 25.71 -10.08 9.76
C THR A 148 26.69 -9.49 8.79
N ASN A 149 27.96 -9.42 9.20
CA ASN A 149 29.06 -9.16 8.30
C ASN A 149 29.05 -10.26 7.24
N CYS A 150 28.49 -9.98 6.06
CA CYS A 150 28.61 -10.87 4.92
C CYS A 150 30.11 -10.99 4.63
N LEU A 151 30.73 -12.07 5.09
CA LEU A 151 32.11 -12.42 4.77
C LEU A 151 32.14 -12.81 3.30
N VAL A 152 32.22 -11.80 2.45
CA VAL A 152 32.46 -11.98 1.02
C VAL A 152 33.87 -12.54 0.88
N SER A 153 34.00 -13.69 0.18
CA SER A 153 35.30 -14.24 -0.19
C SER A 153 36.16 -13.16 -0.85
N PHE A 154 37.48 -13.18 -0.60
CA PHE A 154 38.38 -12.13 -1.09
C PHE A 154 38.27 -11.88 -2.61
N GLU A 155 37.98 -12.92 -3.37
CA GLU A 155 37.79 -12.89 -4.82
C GLU A 155 36.55 -12.10 -5.26
N ASP A 156 35.48 -12.13 -4.47
CA ASP A 156 34.20 -11.49 -4.79
C ASP A 156 34.06 -10.07 -4.22
N LYS A 157 34.90 -9.68 -3.25
CA LYS A 157 34.93 -8.31 -2.67
C LYS A 157 34.90 -7.17 -3.70
N PRO A 158 35.62 -7.20 -4.84
CA PRO A 158 35.57 -6.11 -5.82
C PRO A 158 34.18 -5.94 -6.46
N ARG A 159 33.33 -6.98 -6.50
CA ARG A 159 31.98 -6.92 -7.08
C ARG A 159 30.97 -6.21 -6.17
N TYR A 160 31.21 -6.17 -4.86
CA TYR A 160 30.28 -5.62 -3.86
C TYR A 160 30.66 -4.22 -3.36
N ARG A 161 31.65 -3.57 -3.96
CA ARG A 161 31.94 -2.15 -3.70
C ARG A 161 30.75 -1.30 -4.19
N LYS A 162 29.92 -0.82 -3.26
CA LYS A 162 28.85 0.14 -3.54
C LYS A 162 29.44 1.42 -4.16
N ARG A 163 28.85 1.90 -5.25
CA ARG A 163 28.99 3.30 -5.67
C ARG A 163 28.30 4.18 -4.64
N LYS A 164 29.05 5.06 -3.99
CA LYS A 164 28.50 6.21 -3.28
C LYS A 164 27.86 7.10 -4.35
N MET A 165 26.54 7.14 -4.45
CA MET A 165 25.87 8.24 -5.15
C MET A 165 25.99 9.46 -4.26
N ILE A 166 26.68 10.48 -4.77
CA ILE A 166 26.75 11.84 -4.22
C ILE A 166 25.38 12.50 -4.43
#